data_AF-R6YUW2-F1
#
_entry.id   AF-R6YUW2-F1
#
_cell.length_a   1.000
_cell.length_b   1.000
_cell.length_c   1.000
_cell.angle_alpha   90.00
_cell.angle_beta   90.00
_cell.angle_gamma   90.00
#
_symmetry.space_group_name_H-M   'P 1'
#
loop_
_entity.id
_entity.type
_entity.pdbx_description
1 polymer ?
#
loop_
_entity_poly.entity_id
_entity_poly.type
_entity_poly.pdbx_seq_one_letter_code
_entity_poly.pdbx_strand_id
1 'polypeptide(L)'
;MDSRDLTFPSMEKLAWAYGFPYVSIHGNKELDEKLEEALAIDGPVICEVFVTLDQNFEPKSAAKKLPDGTMVSPPLEDLAPFLSDEEMDENMIIPRIQK
;
A
#
# COMPACT_ATOMS: atom_id res chain seq x y z
N MET A 1 -8.16 14.27 -10.83
CA MET A 1 -9.39 13.85 -11.52
C MET A 1 -8.99 12.64 -12.34
N ASP A 2 -9.05 11.45 -11.73
CA ASP A 2 -8.67 10.22 -12.42
C ASP A 2 -9.66 9.97 -13.55
N SER A 3 -9.14 9.60 -14.72
CA SER A 3 -9.90 9.49 -15.96
C SER A 3 -11.03 8.46 -15.90
N ARG A 4 -11.09 7.56 -14.89
CA ARG A 4 -12.02 6.41 -14.78
C ARG A 4 -12.03 5.46 -15.99
N ASP A 5 -11.20 5.73 -17.00
CA ASP A 5 -11.07 4.96 -18.24
C ASP A 5 -10.17 3.74 -18.09
N LEU A 6 -9.52 3.57 -16.93
CA LEU A 6 -8.69 2.41 -16.62
C LEU A 6 -9.45 1.50 -15.65
N THR A 7 -9.81 0.32 -16.12
CA THR A 7 -10.42 -0.75 -15.32
C THR A 7 -9.68 -2.05 -15.52
N PHE A 8 -9.75 -2.94 -14.53
CA PHE A 8 -9.23 -4.29 -14.67
C PHE A 8 -10.30 -5.21 -15.26
N PRO A 9 -9.93 -6.14 -16.16
CA PRO A 9 -10.82 -7.22 -16.54
C PRO A 9 -11.11 -8.12 -15.32
N SER A 10 -12.14 -8.96 -15.42
CA SER A 10 -12.41 -9.97 -14.39
C SER A 10 -11.25 -10.97 -14.33
N MET A 11 -10.51 -10.98 -13.22
CA MET A 11 -9.42 -11.93 -12.99
C MET A 11 -9.94 -13.37 -12.90
N GLU A 12 -11.14 -13.59 -12.36
CA GLU A 12 -11.83 -14.88 -12.38
C GLU A 12 -11.95 -15.45 -13.81
N LYS A 13 -12.46 -14.66 -14.75
CA LYS A 13 -12.61 -15.10 -16.15
C LYS A 13 -11.27 -15.40 -16.80
N LEU A 14 -10.24 -14.62 -16.48
CA LEU A 14 -8.88 -14.85 -16.98
C LEU A 14 -8.30 -16.14 -16.40
N ALA A 15 -8.43 -16.38 -15.09
CA ALA A 15 -7.98 -17.59 -14.43
C ALA A 15 -8.57 -18.84 -15.12
N TRP A 16 -9.88 -18.84 -15.35
CA TRP A 16 -10.56 -19.94 -16.05
C TRP A 16 -10.11 -20.10 -17.50
N ALA A 17 -9.85 -19.01 -18.22
CA ALA A 17 -9.35 -19.07 -19.60
C ALA A 17 -7.98 -19.78 -19.70
N TYR A 18 -7.15 -19.68 -18.66
CA TYR A 18 -5.86 -20.38 -18.55
C TYR A 18 -5.94 -21.73 -17.83
N GLY A 19 -7.13 -22.14 -17.37
CA GLY A 19 -7.34 -23.39 -16.65
C GLY A 19 -6.84 -23.38 -15.20
N PHE A 20 -6.71 -22.20 -14.59
CA PHE A 20 -6.31 -22.06 -13.20
C PHE A 20 -7.52 -21.96 -12.27
N PRO A 21 -7.49 -22.64 -11.10
CA PRO A 21 -8.37 -22.35 -9.98
C PRO A 21 -8.28 -20.88 -9.59
N TYR A 22 -9.41 -20.36 -9.08
CA TYR A 22 -9.55 -18.97 -8.69
C TYR A 22 -10.14 -18.87 -7.29
N VAL A 23 -9.52 -18.08 -6.43
CA VAL A 23 -9.98 -17.75 -5.08
C VAL A 23 -10.00 -16.23 -4.94
N SER A 24 -11.06 -15.66 -4.37
CA SER A 24 -11.14 -14.23 -4.08
C SER A 24 -11.27 -13.94 -2.59
N ILE A 25 -10.67 -12.83 -2.16
CA ILE A 25 -10.65 -12.33 -0.78
C ILE A 25 -11.09 -10.87 -0.78
N HIS A 26 -12.33 -10.61 -0.37
CA HIS A 26 -13.00 -9.32 -0.33
C HIS A 26 -12.85 -8.57 1.00
N GLY A 27 -12.17 -9.17 1.98
CA GLY A 27 -11.85 -8.47 3.22
C GLY A 27 -11.31 -9.37 4.33
N ASN A 28 -10.99 -8.73 5.45
CA ASN A 28 -10.26 -9.37 6.55
C ASN A 28 -10.98 -10.55 7.19
N LYS A 29 -12.32 -10.63 7.11
CA LYS A 29 -13.09 -11.72 7.73
C LYS A 29 -12.92 -13.06 7.05
N GLU A 30 -12.62 -13.05 5.75
CA GLU A 30 -12.45 -14.27 4.95
C GLU A 30 -10.98 -14.53 4.61
N LEU A 31 -10.08 -13.61 4.97
CA LEU A 31 -8.65 -13.68 4.65
C LEU A 31 -8.03 -15.00 5.08
N ASP A 32 -8.18 -15.39 6.36
CA ASP A 32 -7.53 -16.58 6.89
C ASP A 32 -8.02 -17.85 6.18
N GLU A 33 -9.35 -18.05 6.13
CA GLU A 33 -9.98 -19.23 5.52
C GLU A 33 -9.65 -19.34 4.02
N LYS A 34 -9.80 -18.26 3.27
CA LYS A 34 -9.62 -18.25 1.81
C LYS A 34 -8.15 -18.33 1.41
N LEU A 35 -7.25 -17.77 2.21
CA LEU A 35 -5.82 -17.91 1.98
C LEU A 35 -5.38 -19.35 2.22
N GLU A 36 -5.87 -20.00 3.28
CA GLU A 36 -5.63 -21.43 3.49
C GLU A 36 -6.20 -22.28 2.36
N GLU A 37 -7.42 -21.98 1.88
CA GLU A 37 -8.02 -22.63 0.69
C GLU A 37 -7.10 -22.52 -0.53
N ALA A 38 -6.62 -21.30 -0.84
CA ALA A 38 -5.74 -21.07 -1.98
C ALA A 38 -4.41 -21.82 -1.86
N LEU A 39 -3.79 -21.80 -0.67
CA LEU A 39 -2.50 -22.46 -0.42
C LEU A 39 -2.58 -23.99 -0.39
N ALA A 40 -3.76 -24.55 -0.11
CA ALA A 40 -3.99 -26.00 -0.09
C ALA A 40 -4.23 -26.61 -1.47
N ILE A 41 -4.46 -25.79 -2.51
CA ILE A 41 -4.65 -26.26 -3.88
C ILE A 41 -3.31 -26.78 -4.44
N ASP A 42 -3.29 -28.03 -4.90
CA ASP A 42 -2.14 -28.59 -5.58
C ASP A 42 -2.01 -28.00 -7.00
N GLY A 43 -0.89 -27.35 -7.26
CA GLY A 43 -0.61 -26.68 -8.53
C GLY A 43 -0.88 -25.17 -8.54
N PRO A 44 -0.87 -24.54 -9.73
CA PRO A 44 -1.01 -23.09 -9.86
C PRO A 44 -2.45 -22.63 -9.56
N VAL A 45 -2.58 -21.55 -8.78
CA VAL A 45 -3.85 -20.89 -8.43
C VAL A 45 -3.71 -19.37 -8.57
N ILE A 46 -4.78 -18.69 -8.97
CA ILE A 46 -4.89 -17.23 -8.87
C ILE A 46 -5.72 -16.89 -7.64
N CYS A 47 -5.12 -16.19 -6.68
CA CYS A 47 -5.81 -15.64 -5.51
C CYS A 47 -5.89 -14.11 -5.64
N GLU A 48 -7.09 -13.56 -5.85
CA GLU A 48 -7.30 -12.10 -5.94
C GLU A 48 -7.71 -11.53 -4.58
N VAL A 49 -6.90 -10.61 -4.04
CA VAL A 49 -7.15 -9.95 -2.76
C VAL A 49 -7.58 -8.51 -3.00
N PHE A 50 -8.82 -8.20 -2.65
CA PHE A 50 -9.40 -6.87 -2.75
C PHE A 50 -9.02 -6.06 -1.52
N VAL A 51 -8.21 -5.04 -1.74
CA VAL A 51 -7.82 -4.06 -0.73
C VAL A 51 -8.57 -2.76 -0.94
N THR A 52 -8.57 -1.91 0.07
CA THR A 52 -9.15 -0.57 -0.07
C THR A 52 -8.38 0.25 -1.09
N LEU A 53 -9.09 1.06 -1.87
CA LEU A 53 -8.51 2.01 -2.82
C LEU A 53 -7.91 3.25 -2.13
N ASP A 54 -8.27 3.45 -0.86
CA ASP A 54 -7.91 4.64 -0.08
C ASP A 54 -6.71 4.39 0.86
N GLN A 55 -6.05 3.23 0.76
CA GLN A 55 -4.89 2.94 1.60
C GLN A 55 -3.69 3.77 1.15
N ASN A 56 -3.30 4.72 1.98
CA ASN A 56 -2.05 5.45 1.79
C ASN A 56 -0.85 4.56 2.20
N PHE A 57 0.20 4.62 1.39
CA PHE A 57 1.51 4.08 1.77
C PHE A 57 2.25 5.11 2.61
N GLU A 58 2.41 4.80 3.90
CA GLU A 58 3.10 5.64 4.87
C GLU A 58 4.08 4.77 5.69
N PRO A 59 5.27 5.27 6.04
CA PRO A 59 5.80 6.60 5.73
C PRO A 59 6.33 6.73 4.30
N LYS A 60 6.15 7.89 3.66
CA LYS A 60 6.63 8.14 2.27
C LYS A 60 7.36 9.46 2.11
N SER A 61 8.31 9.49 1.19
CA SER A 61 8.99 10.74 0.81
C SER A 61 7.97 11.70 0.19
N ALA A 62 7.84 12.89 0.79
CA ALA A 62 6.92 13.93 0.34
C ALA A 62 7.57 15.31 0.50
N ALA A 63 7.15 16.27 -0.33
CA ALA A 63 7.58 17.66 -0.15
C ALA A 63 6.88 18.27 1.06
N LYS A 64 7.64 18.91 1.95
CA LYS A 64 7.16 19.59 3.15
C LYS A 64 6.94 21.07 2.84
N LYS A 65 5.75 21.59 3.19
CA LYS A 65 5.44 23.01 3.05
C LYS A 65 5.86 23.74 4.32
N LEU A 66 6.75 24.73 4.18
CA LEU A 66 7.21 25.56 5.29
C LEU A 66 6.17 26.66 5.64
N PRO A 67 6.29 27.30 6.82
CA PRO A 67 5.37 28.37 7.24
C PRO A 67 5.30 29.56 6.27
N ASP A 68 6.39 29.84 5.54
CA ASP A 68 6.46 30.88 4.51
C ASP A 68 5.83 30.45 3.17
N GLY A 69 5.37 29.21 3.07
CA GLY A 69 4.73 28.63 1.91
C GLY A 69 5.67 27.96 0.90
N THR A 70 6.99 27.99 1.13
CA THR A 70 7.96 27.30 0.27
C THR A 70 7.87 25.78 0.42
N MET A 71 8.22 25.05 -0.63
CA MET A 71 8.22 23.58 -0.66
C MET A 71 9.65 23.06 -0.62
N VAL A 72 9.97 22.23 0.35
CA VAL A 72 11.31 21.62 0.49
C VAL A 72 11.24 20.10 0.46
N SER A 73 12.31 19.47 -0.02
CA SER A 73 12.47 18.02 0.09
C SER A 73 13.19 17.73 1.42
N PRO A 74 12.49 17.21 2.43
CA PRO A 74 13.10 16.89 3.71
C PRO A 74 14.16 15.77 3.56
N PRO A 75 15.04 15.58 4.55
CA PRO A 75 15.91 14.42 4.62
C PRO A 75 15.11 13.11 4.67
N LEU A 76 15.74 11.96 4.36
CA LEU A 76 15.06 10.67 4.30
C LEU A 76 14.49 10.19 5.64
N GLU A 77 14.97 10.74 6.75
CA GLU A 77 14.45 10.46 8.09
C GLU A 77 13.13 11.20 8.41
N ASP A 78 12.78 12.27 7.67
CA ASP A 78 11.57 13.08 7.87
C ASP A 78 10.59 12.83 6.70
N LEU A 79 9.89 11.71 6.77
CA LEU A 79 8.90 11.26 5.78
C LEU A 79 7.48 11.65 6.21
N ALA A 80 6.54 11.74 5.27
CA ALA A 80 5.14 11.97 5.59
C ALA A 80 4.48 10.69 6.13
N PRO A 81 3.56 10.78 7.12
CA PRO A 81 3.08 12.01 7.74
C PRO A 81 4.15 12.66 8.64
N PHE A 82 4.37 13.96 8.47
CA PHE A 82 5.43 14.67 9.19
C PHE A 82 5.08 14.82 10.66
N LEU A 83 5.99 14.41 11.53
CA LEU A 83 5.86 14.55 12.97
C LEU A 83 6.25 15.96 13.43
N SER A 84 5.95 16.29 14.69
CA SER A 84 6.51 17.48 15.33
C SER A 84 8.03 17.31 15.49
N ASP A 85 8.77 18.41 15.57
CA ASP A 85 10.22 18.31 15.80
C ASP A 85 10.55 17.65 17.14
N GLU A 86 9.71 17.84 18.17
CA GLU A 86 9.85 17.17 19.47
C GLU A 86 9.73 15.65 19.36
N GLU A 87 8.66 15.15 18.75
CA GLU A 87 8.45 13.71 18.58
C GLU A 87 9.52 13.10 17.65
N MET A 88 9.94 13.86 16.64
CA MET A 88 10.99 13.40 15.74
C MET A 88 12.34 13.32 16.44
N ASP A 89 12.69 14.29 17.28
CA ASP A 89 13.94 14.28 18.05
C ASP A 89 13.96 13.16 19.10
N GLU A 90 12.82 12.84 19.73
CA GLU A 90 12.69 11.70 20.65
C GLU A 90 12.88 10.35 19.97
N ASN A 91 12.35 10.20 18.74
CA ASN A 91 12.43 8.95 17.98
C ASN A 91 13.83 8.69 17.36
N MET A 92 14.67 9.71 17.25
CA MET A 92 15.95 9.61 16.56
C MET A 92 17.08 9.07 17.45
N ILE A 93 17.67 7.95 17.03
CA ILE A 93 18.80 7.30 17.73
C ILE A 93 20.13 8.03 17.45
N ILE A 94 20.19 8.80 16.35
CA ILE A 94 21.35 9.59 15.94
C ILE A 94 20.92 11.05 15.68
N PRO A 95 21.84 12.02 15.75
CA PRO A 95 21.52 13.40 15.41
C PRO A 95 20.94 13.54 14.00
N ARG A 96 19.89 14.36 13.87
CA ARG A 96 19.20 14.62 12.60
C ARG A 96 20.09 15.36 11.60
N ILE A 97 19.88 15.07 10.31
CA ILE A 97 20.55 15.75 9.21
C ILE A 97 19.87 17.10 8.97
N GLN A 98 20.63 18.19 9.13
CA GLN A 98 20.17 19.55 8.79
C GLN A 98 20.53 19.87 7.33
N LYS A 99 19.56 20.35 6.55
CA LYS A 99 19.74 20.83 5.17
C LYS A 99 19.52 22.34 5.09
#